data_AF-A0A8I1EAP7-F1
#
_entry.id   AF-A0A8I1EAP7-F1
#
_cell.length_a   1.000
_cell.length_b   1.000
_cell.length_c   1.000
_cell.angle_alpha   90.00
_cell.angle_beta   90.00
_cell.angle_gamma   90.00
#
_symmetry.space_group_name_H-M   'P 1'
#
loop_
_entity.id
_entity.type
_entity.pdbx_description
1 polymer ?
#
loop_
_entity_poly.entity_id
_entity_poly.type
_entity_poly.pdbx_seq_one_letter_code
_entity_poly.pdbx_strand_id
1 'polypeptide(L)'
;MSRSHAAPGTPSLGQLIDSVWHRLSETHYLRKIDPSTMACPHEDFLVFGKAILDDCVSYGAVIDTKLANAEYSTWVRFVGAWALFQRKRPMTRNVAAGLMQMDPSNLTNFINGKRALTANALTSFAWLFDIQEFDLKPDLGAKYARNAEKKVAEKLSAVEVRIDVLKADVQHLIDQGNPLDSIMQQIDELKQSVAS
;
A
#
# COMPACT_ATOMS: atom_id res chain seq x y z
N MET A 1 -26.83 -33.66 9.09
CA MET A 1 -25.79 -32.87 8.42
C MET A 1 -26.40 -32.20 7.19
N SER A 2 -26.97 -31.00 7.35
CA SER A 2 -27.64 -30.31 6.23
C SER A 2 -26.61 -29.56 5.41
N ARG A 3 -26.37 -30.02 4.18
CA ARG A 3 -25.66 -29.26 3.16
C ARG A 3 -26.57 -28.11 2.75
N SER A 4 -26.22 -26.90 3.16
CA SER A 4 -26.82 -25.67 2.64
C SER A 4 -26.45 -25.53 1.16
N HIS A 5 -27.27 -26.09 0.27
CA HIS A 5 -27.25 -25.71 -1.13
C HIS A 5 -27.84 -24.31 -1.23
N ALA A 6 -26.99 -23.32 -1.51
CA ALA A 6 -27.42 -21.99 -1.91
C ALA A 6 -28.43 -22.12 -3.06
N ALA A 7 -29.61 -21.52 -2.89
CA ALA A 7 -30.66 -21.54 -3.90
C ALA A 7 -30.15 -20.92 -5.22
N PRO A 8 -30.55 -21.46 -6.39
CA PRO A 8 -30.18 -20.90 -7.68
C PRO A 8 -30.74 -19.47 -7.77
N GLY A 9 -29.85 -18.48 -7.89
CA GLY A 9 -30.21 -17.06 -7.99
C GLY A 9 -29.62 -16.13 -6.92
N THR A 10 -28.90 -16.65 -5.91
CA THR A 10 -28.23 -15.76 -4.93
C THR A 10 -26.95 -15.17 -5.54
N PRO A 11 -26.81 -13.85 -5.67
CA PRO A 11 -25.61 -13.23 -6.24
C PRO A 11 -24.40 -13.49 -5.34
N SER A 12 -23.25 -13.76 -5.96
CA SER A 12 -21.98 -13.89 -5.23
C SER A 12 -21.58 -12.56 -4.58
N LEU A 13 -20.80 -12.62 -3.50
CA LEU A 13 -20.27 -11.43 -2.82
C LEU A 13 -19.60 -10.48 -3.81
N GLY A 14 -18.78 -11.01 -4.71
CA GLY A 14 -18.16 -10.20 -5.74
C GLY A 14 -19.18 -9.49 -6.65
N GLN A 15 -20.25 -10.16 -7.10
CA GLN A 15 -21.27 -9.50 -7.94
C GLN A 15 -21.96 -8.37 -7.18
N LEU A 16 -22.17 -8.54 -5.87
CA LEU A 16 -22.71 -7.50 -5.01
C LEU A 16 -21.73 -6.33 -4.84
N ILE A 17 -20.43 -6.59 -4.66
CA ILE A 17 -19.42 -5.54 -4.58
C ILE A 17 -19.32 -4.76 -5.89
N ASP A 18 -19.25 -5.44 -7.05
CA ASP A 18 -19.11 -4.77 -8.36
C ASP A 18 -20.29 -3.84 -8.66
N SER A 19 -21.50 -4.21 -8.22
CA SER A 19 -22.73 -3.46 -8.48
C SER A 19 -23.18 -2.56 -7.33
N VAL A 20 -22.36 -2.39 -6.28
CA VAL A 20 -22.74 -1.64 -5.06
C VAL A 20 -23.24 -0.22 -5.37
N TRP A 21 -22.59 0.48 -6.30
CA TRP A 21 -22.96 1.84 -6.69
C TRP A 21 -24.26 1.95 -7.49
N HIS A 22 -24.78 0.85 -8.01
CA HIS A 22 -26.11 0.85 -8.64
C HIS A 22 -27.22 0.63 -7.60
N ARG A 23 -26.89 0.02 -6.45
CA ARG A 23 -27.88 -0.30 -5.40
C ARG A 23 -27.98 0.77 -4.33
N LEU A 24 -26.86 1.42 -3.98
CA LEU A 24 -26.86 2.48 -2.97
C LEU A 24 -27.73 3.66 -3.42
N SER A 25 -28.51 4.23 -2.49
CA SER A 25 -29.26 5.46 -2.77
C SER A 25 -28.32 6.62 -3.12
N GLU A 26 -28.78 7.60 -3.89
CA GLU A 26 -27.98 8.78 -4.27
C GLU A 26 -27.52 9.60 -3.06
N THR A 27 -28.31 9.57 -1.98
CA THR A 27 -28.03 10.26 -0.72
C THR A 27 -27.13 9.45 0.23
N HIS A 28 -26.79 8.20 -0.12
CA HIS A 28 -26.00 7.33 0.75
C HIS A 28 -24.61 7.91 1.01
N TYR A 29 -24.20 7.93 2.29
CA TYR A 29 -22.98 8.61 2.72
C TYR A 29 -21.70 8.07 2.03
N LEU A 30 -21.66 6.77 1.72
CA LEU A 30 -20.54 6.14 0.99
C LEU A 30 -20.27 6.76 -0.39
N ARG A 31 -21.26 7.42 -1.01
CA ARG A 31 -21.06 8.13 -2.28
C ARG A 31 -20.24 9.43 -2.12
N LYS A 32 -20.17 9.98 -0.91
CA LYS A 32 -19.50 11.26 -0.61
C LYS A 32 -18.09 11.08 -0.03
N ILE A 33 -17.73 9.87 0.39
CA ILE A 33 -16.44 9.56 0.99
C ILE A 33 -15.45 9.13 -0.09
N ASP A 34 -14.22 9.64 -0.01
CA ASP A 34 -13.09 9.17 -0.81
C ASP A 34 -11.89 8.86 0.10
N PRO A 35 -11.74 7.59 0.55
CA PRO A 35 -10.72 7.22 1.52
C PRO A 35 -9.29 7.48 1.03
N SER A 36 -9.04 7.57 -0.29
CA SER A 36 -7.70 7.84 -0.81
C SER A 36 -7.23 9.28 -0.59
N THR A 37 -8.13 10.18 -0.18
CA THR A 37 -7.85 11.62 0.01
C THR A 37 -7.84 12.02 1.48
N MET A 38 -8.11 11.08 2.38
CA MET A 38 -8.22 11.32 3.81
C MET A 38 -6.85 11.22 4.50
N ALA A 39 -6.77 11.69 5.76
CA ALA A 39 -5.51 11.79 6.48
C ALA A 39 -4.88 10.42 6.81
N CYS A 40 -5.68 9.36 6.91
CA CYS A 40 -5.21 8.00 7.22
C CYS A 40 -5.80 6.98 6.23
N PRO A 41 -5.40 7.01 4.94
CA PRO A 41 -6.06 6.25 3.89
C PRO A 41 -6.23 4.76 4.21
N HIS A 42 -5.25 4.15 4.88
CA HIS A 42 -5.34 2.75 5.29
C HIS A 42 -6.46 2.46 6.29
N GLU A 43 -6.68 3.30 7.31
CA GLU A 43 -7.81 3.13 8.23
C GLU A 43 -9.13 3.50 7.56
N ASP A 44 -9.12 4.53 6.71
CA ASP A 44 -10.30 4.97 5.98
C ASP A 44 -10.75 3.91 4.96
N PHE A 45 -9.84 3.22 4.27
CA PHE A 45 -10.14 2.08 3.42
C PHE A 45 -10.68 0.89 4.23
N LEU A 46 -10.22 0.69 5.46
CA LEU A 46 -10.73 -0.38 6.32
C LEU A 46 -12.19 -0.11 6.71
N VAL A 47 -12.49 1.10 7.18
CA VAL A 47 -13.85 1.52 7.56
C VAL A 47 -14.77 1.49 6.34
N PHE A 48 -14.31 2.05 5.22
CA PHE A 48 -15.07 2.07 3.97
C PHE A 48 -15.34 0.66 3.44
N GLY A 49 -14.34 -0.22 3.47
CA GLY A 49 -14.49 -1.62 3.09
C GLY A 49 -15.49 -2.38 3.96
N LYS A 50 -15.46 -2.17 5.29
CA LYS A 50 -16.47 -2.76 6.20
C LYS A 50 -17.88 -2.31 5.83
N ALA A 51 -18.08 -1.01 5.61
CA ALA A 51 -19.38 -0.48 5.25
C ALA A 51 -19.91 -1.04 3.91
N ILE A 52 -19.04 -1.25 2.92
CA ILE A 52 -19.40 -1.92 1.66
C ILE A 52 -19.80 -3.37 1.88
N LEU A 53 -19.07 -4.09 2.73
CA LEU A 53 -19.40 -5.48 3.07
C LEU A 53 -20.72 -5.58 3.85
N ASP A 54 -20.98 -4.67 4.78
CA ASP A 54 -22.23 -4.60 5.55
C ASP A 54 -23.44 -4.31 4.63
N ASP A 55 -23.28 -3.44 3.64
CA ASP A 55 -24.29 -3.26 2.58
C ASP A 55 -24.53 -4.58 1.84
N CYS A 56 -23.47 -5.27 1.39
CA CYS A 56 -23.60 -6.55 0.70
C CYS A 56 -24.33 -7.60 1.55
N VAL A 57 -24.05 -7.67 2.86
CA VAL A 57 -24.75 -8.57 3.80
C VAL A 57 -26.23 -8.22 3.91
N SER A 58 -26.56 -6.93 3.95
CA SER A 58 -27.95 -6.44 3.96
C SER A 58 -28.72 -6.86 2.69
N TYR A 59 -28.01 -7.10 1.59
CA TYR A 59 -28.53 -7.66 0.33
C TYR A 59 -28.39 -9.19 0.20
N GLY A 60 -28.10 -9.89 1.29
CA GLY A 60 -28.06 -11.36 1.36
C GLY A 60 -26.72 -12.00 1.03
N ALA A 61 -25.62 -11.23 0.99
CA ALA A 61 -24.28 -11.83 0.87
C ALA A 61 -23.95 -12.68 2.09
N VAL A 62 -23.43 -13.89 1.86
CA VAL A 62 -22.77 -14.68 2.89
C VAL A 62 -21.26 -14.47 2.76
N ILE A 63 -20.65 -13.86 3.78
CA ILE A 63 -19.20 -13.66 3.85
C ILE A 63 -18.57 -14.93 4.46
N ASP A 64 -18.27 -15.91 3.60
CA ASP A 64 -17.53 -17.12 3.95
C ASP A 64 -16.07 -16.99 3.51
N THR A 65 -15.31 -16.20 4.28
CA THR A 65 -13.88 -15.99 4.03
C THR A 65 -13.05 -17.08 4.68
N LYS A 66 -12.00 -17.53 3.98
CA LYS A 66 -11.02 -18.50 4.50
C LYS A 66 -9.73 -17.83 4.98
N LEU A 67 -9.73 -16.50 5.09
CA LEU A 67 -8.53 -15.71 5.39
C LEU A 67 -8.23 -15.70 6.88
N ALA A 68 -6.94 -15.73 7.22
CA ALA A 68 -6.51 -15.47 8.61
C ALA A 68 -6.79 -14.01 9.01
N ASN A 69 -6.91 -13.71 10.30
CA ASN A 69 -7.26 -12.38 10.81
C ASN A 69 -6.39 -11.24 10.24
N ALA A 70 -5.07 -11.46 10.11
CA ALA A 70 -4.15 -10.47 9.54
C ALA A 70 -4.42 -10.21 8.04
N GLU A 71 -4.79 -11.25 7.29
CA GLU A 71 -5.11 -11.16 5.87
C GLU A 71 -6.50 -10.59 5.63
N TYR A 72 -7.43 -10.87 6.56
CA TYR A 72 -8.79 -10.35 6.53
C TYR A 72 -8.80 -8.82 6.49
N SER A 73 -8.04 -8.16 7.36
CA SER A 73 -7.99 -6.69 7.39
C SER A 73 -7.37 -6.08 6.12
N THR A 74 -6.44 -6.78 5.48
CA THR A 74 -5.89 -6.38 4.16
C THR A 74 -6.95 -6.54 3.07
N TRP A 75 -7.70 -7.66 3.10
CA TRP A 75 -8.78 -7.94 2.17
C TRP A 75 -9.92 -6.92 2.28
N VAL A 76 -10.30 -6.51 3.49
CA VAL A 76 -11.35 -5.49 3.68
C VAL A 76 -10.92 -4.15 3.08
N ARG A 77 -9.68 -3.71 3.31
CA ARG A 77 -9.13 -2.49 2.67
C ARG A 77 -9.16 -2.61 1.15
N PHE A 78 -8.81 -3.78 0.63
CA PHE A 78 -8.89 -4.07 -0.81
C PHE A 78 -10.32 -4.01 -1.35
N VAL A 79 -11.32 -4.52 -0.63
CA VAL A 79 -12.73 -4.38 -1.02
C VAL A 79 -13.12 -2.91 -1.08
N GLY A 80 -12.71 -2.11 -0.09
CA GLY A 80 -12.93 -0.66 -0.10
C GLY A 80 -12.29 0.03 -1.30
N ALA A 81 -11.04 -0.29 -1.61
CA ALA A 81 -10.32 0.25 -2.75
C ALA A 81 -10.91 -0.18 -4.09
N TRP A 82 -11.29 -1.44 -4.24
CA TRP A 82 -11.97 -1.95 -5.44
C TRP A 82 -13.32 -1.26 -5.66
N ALA A 83 -14.12 -1.11 -4.61
CA ALA A 83 -15.39 -0.41 -4.70
C ALA A 83 -15.17 1.06 -5.12
N LEU A 84 -14.25 1.77 -4.45
CA LEU A 84 -13.91 3.15 -4.83
C LEU A 84 -13.44 3.25 -6.29
N PHE A 85 -12.60 2.32 -6.73
CA PHE A 85 -12.13 2.26 -8.11
C PHE A 85 -13.29 2.07 -9.09
N GLN A 86 -14.19 1.13 -8.83
CA GLN A 86 -15.39 0.91 -9.66
C GLN A 86 -16.32 2.12 -9.70
N ARG A 87 -16.33 2.95 -8.64
CA ARG A 87 -17.06 4.23 -8.63
C ARG A 87 -16.45 5.23 -9.61
N LYS A 88 -15.11 5.34 -9.62
CA LYS A 88 -14.36 6.31 -10.41
C LYS A 88 -14.20 5.88 -11.87
N ARG A 89 -14.00 4.58 -12.12
CA ARG A 89 -13.70 3.97 -13.42
C ARG A 89 -14.42 2.62 -13.54
N PRO A 90 -15.73 2.59 -13.81
CA PRO A 90 -16.49 1.36 -13.96
C PRO A 90 -15.89 0.47 -15.05
N MET A 91 -15.55 -0.77 -14.72
CA MET A 91 -15.05 -1.74 -15.69
C MET A 91 -15.27 -3.18 -15.24
N THR A 92 -15.35 -4.09 -16.21
CA THR A 92 -15.47 -5.51 -15.90
C THR A 92 -14.18 -6.07 -15.30
N ARG A 93 -14.30 -7.15 -14.53
CA ARG A 93 -13.14 -7.85 -13.99
C ARG A 93 -12.18 -8.36 -15.06
N ASN A 94 -12.68 -8.76 -16.22
CA ASN A 94 -11.83 -9.22 -17.32
C ASN A 94 -10.93 -8.09 -17.84
N VAL A 95 -11.48 -6.88 -17.97
CA VAL A 95 -10.71 -5.70 -18.37
C VAL A 95 -9.67 -5.35 -17.31
N ALA A 96 -10.08 -5.25 -16.03
CA ALA A 96 -9.17 -4.96 -14.94
C ALA A 96 -8.03 -6.01 -14.82
N ALA A 97 -8.37 -7.29 -14.94
CA ALA A 97 -7.42 -8.39 -14.92
C ALA A 97 -6.45 -8.31 -16.11
N GLY A 98 -6.93 -7.96 -17.31
CA GLY A 98 -6.09 -7.72 -18.48
C GLY A 98 -5.08 -6.58 -18.28
N LEU A 99 -5.49 -5.47 -17.68
CA LEU A 99 -4.60 -4.34 -17.37
C LEU A 99 -3.49 -4.72 -16.39
N MET A 100 -3.79 -5.61 -15.43
CA MET A 100 -2.82 -6.11 -14.45
C MET A 100 -2.06 -7.35 -14.92
N GLN A 101 -2.30 -7.83 -16.15
CA GLN A 101 -1.77 -9.09 -16.66
C GLN A 101 -2.01 -10.28 -15.71
N MET A 102 -3.20 -10.33 -15.12
CA MET A 102 -3.61 -11.33 -14.14
C MET A 102 -4.73 -12.22 -14.69
N ASP A 103 -4.82 -13.45 -14.20
CA ASP A 103 -5.96 -14.32 -14.52
C ASP A 103 -7.27 -13.79 -13.88
N PRO A 104 -8.37 -13.62 -14.64
CA PRO A 104 -9.63 -13.10 -14.10
C PRO A 104 -10.24 -13.92 -12.94
N SER A 105 -9.96 -15.22 -12.88
CA SER A 105 -10.38 -16.08 -11.78
C SER A 105 -9.65 -15.73 -10.47
N ASN A 106 -8.38 -15.30 -10.56
CA ASN A 106 -7.63 -14.82 -9.39
C ASN A 106 -8.24 -13.52 -8.85
N LEU A 107 -8.54 -12.55 -9.73
CA LEU A 107 -9.24 -11.33 -9.34
C LEU A 107 -10.56 -11.63 -8.62
N THR A 108 -11.35 -12.54 -9.20
CA THR A 108 -12.61 -12.98 -8.60
C THR A 108 -12.39 -13.63 -7.23
N ASN A 109 -11.37 -14.46 -7.06
CA ASN A 109 -11.06 -15.09 -5.78
C ASN A 109 -10.58 -14.09 -4.72
N PHE A 110 -9.81 -13.07 -5.10
CA PHE A 110 -9.41 -11.99 -4.20
C PHE A 110 -10.61 -11.15 -3.75
N ILE A 111 -11.47 -10.72 -4.67
CA ILE A 111 -12.69 -9.94 -4.34
C ILE A 111 -13.60 -10.73 -3.39
N ASN A 112 -13.79 -12.02 -3.63
CA ASN A 112 -14.61 -12.88 -2.77
C ASN A 112 -13.93 -13.29 -1.45
N GLY A 113 -12.71 -12.86 -1.15
CA GLY A 113 -12.01 -13.26 0.08
C GLY A 113 -11.68 -14.75 0.15
N LYS A 114 -11.65 -15.43 -1.00
CA LYS A 114 -11.33 -16.88 -1.10
C LYS A 114 -9.83 -17.13 -1.12
N ARG A 115 -9.04 -16.10 -1.39
CA ARG A 115 -7.57 -16.15 -1.47
C ARG A 115 -6.97 -14.88 -0.90
N ALA A 116 -5.89 -15.02 -0.14
CA ALA A 116 -5.14 -13.88 0.37
C ALA A 116 -4.41 -13.15 -0.77
N LEU A 117 -4.34 -11.83 -0.69
CA LEU A 117 -3.60 -10.99 -1.63
C LEU A 117 -2.11 -11.33 -1.57
N THR A 118 -1.56 -11.82 -2.68
CA THR A 118 -0.11 -12.03 -2.81
C THR A 118 0.60 -10.69 -2.94
N ALA A 119 1.92 -10.65 -2.68
CA ALA A 119 2.70 -9.42 -2.85
C ALA A 119 2.54 -8.84 -4.27
N ASN A 120 2.69 -9.69 -5.31
CA ASN A 120 2.53 -9.25 -6.70
C ASN A 120 1.13 -8.72 -6.98
N ALA A 121 0.08 -9.38 -6.46
CA ALA A 121 -1.28 -8.91 -6.63
C ALA A 121 -1.47 -7.54 -5.95
N LEU A 122 -0.92 -7.36 -4.74
CA LEU A 122 -0.98 -6.10 -4.01
C LEU A 122 -0.34 -4.96 -4.83
N THR A 123 0.84 -5.17 -5.39
CA THR A 123 1.52 -4.19 -6.26
C THR A 123 0.68 -3.86 -7.49
N SER A 124 0.15 -4.87 -8.19
CA SER A 124 -0.70 -4.67 -9.36
C SER A 124 -1.98 -3.89 -9.03
N PHE A 125 -2.61 -4.18 -7.89
CA PHE A 125 -3.80 -3.47 -7.44
C PHE A 125 -3.50 -2.04 -7.01
N ALA A 126 -2.42 -1.81 -6.27
CA ALA A 126 -1.99 -0.47 -5.87
C ALA A 126 -1.77 0.42 -7.09
N TRP A 127 -1.08 -0.10 -8.12
CA TRP A 127 -0.91 0.58 -9.40
C TRP A 127 -2.24 0.85 -10.12
N LEU A 128 -3.13 -0.16 -10.22
CA LEU A 128 -4.41 -0.01 -10.91
C LEU A 128 -5.32 1.02 -10.22
N PHE A 129 -5.31 1.06 -8.89
CA PHE A 129 -6.15 1.95 -8.08
C PHE A 129 -5.55 3.33 -7.89
N ASP A 130 -4.30 3.55 -8.31
CA ASP A 130 -3.53 4.77 -8.09
C ASP A 130 -3.40 5.10 -6.58
N ILE A 131 -3.03 4.09 -5.78
CA ILE A 131 -2.80 4.18 -4.33
C ILE A 131 -1.47 3.52 -3.96
N GLN A 132 -1.04 3.67 -2.70
CA GLN A 132 0.17 3.01 -2.21
C GLN A 132 -0.13 1.59 -1.71
N GLU A 133 0.82 0.67 -1.82
CA GLU A 133 0.65 -0.71 -1.31
C GLU A 133 0.35 -0.74 0.20
N PHE A 134 0.93 0.20 0.95
CA PHE A 134 0.71 0.29 2.39
C PHE A 134 -0.66 0.86 2.77
N ASP A 135 -1.40 1.47 1.84
CA ASP A 135 -2.81 1.83 2.05
C ASP A 135 -3.68 0.58 2.17
N LEU A 136 -3.27 -0.53 1.53
CA LEU A 136 -3.92 -1.83 1.62
C LEU A 136 -3.30 -2.73 2.71
N LYS A 137 -1.97 -2.66 2.87
CA LYS A 137 -1.20 -3.47 3.83
C LYS A 137 -0.22 -2.61 4.64
N PRO A 138 -0.67 -1.96 5.73
CA PRO A 138 0.14 -1.00 6.51
C PRO A 138 1.47 -1.54 7.01
N ASP A 139 1.55 -2.85 7.30
CA ASP A 139 2.79 -3.51 7.73
C ASP A 139 3.94 -3.37 6.72
N LEU A 140 3.63 -3.16 5.43
CA LEU A 140 4.64 -2.85 4.42
C LEU A 140 5.20 -1.45 4.63
N GLY A 141 4.37 -0.46 4.96
CA GLY A 141 4.79 0.91 5.26
C GLY A 141 5.78 0.96 6.42
N ALA A 142 5.52 0.20 7.49
CA ALA A 142 6.45 0.09 8.62
C ALA A 142 7.80 -0.54 8.22
N LYS A 143 7.81 -1.51 7.29
CA LYS A 143 9.04 -2.09 6.74
C LYS A 143 9.79 -1.11 5.84
N TYR A 144 9.10 -0.35 5.00
CA TYR A 144 9.72 0.67 4.14
C TYR A 144 10.29 1.83 4.96
N ALA A 145 9.59 2.31 5.99
CA ALA A 145 10.08 3.34 6.90
C ALA A 145 11.35 2.89 7.63
N ARG A 146 11.34 1.68 8.21
CA ARG A 146 12.54 1.10 8.86
C ARG A 146 13.72 0.93 7.90
N ASN A 147 13.46 0.55 6.65
CA ASN A 147 14.51 0.41 5.65
C ASN A 147 15.08 1.76 5.19
N ALA A 148 14.24 2.79 5.08
CA ALA A 148 14.66 4.15 4.78
C ALA A 148 15.50 4.74 5.93
N GLU A 149 15.02 4.59 7.17
CA GLU A 149 15.75 4.98 8.39
C GLU A 149 17.10 4.26 8.48
N LYS A 150 17.13 2.95 8.22
CA LYS A 150 18.38 2.17 8.21
C LYS A 150 19.38 2.69 7.17
N LYS A 151 18.93 3.00 5.94
CA LYS A 151 19.80 3.58 4.90
C LYS A 151 20.33 4.96 5.29
N VAL A 152 19.52 5.78 5.97
CA VAL A 152 19.95 7.09 6.49
C VAL A 152 20.99 6.91 7.60
N ALA A 153 20.77 5.96 8.53
CA ALA A 153 21.72 5.64 9.59
C ALA A 153 23.06 5.11 9.05
N GLU A 154 23.03 4.23 8.04
CA GLU A 154 24.23 3.73 7.35
C GLU A 154 25.02 4.87 6.68
N LYS A 155 24.32 5.82 6.04
CA LYS A 155 24.96 7.02 5.45
C LYS A 155 25.59 7.92 6.51
N LEU A 156 24.91 8.17 7.63
CA LEU A 156 25.42 8.98 8.73
C LEU A 156 26.69 8.37 9.34
N SER A 157 26.68 7.06 9.60
CA SER A 157 27.85 6.37 10.13
C SER A 157 29.05 6.44 9.17
N ALA A 158 28.82 6.31 7.85
CA ALA A 158 29.88 6.48 6.87
C ALA A 158 30.47 7.91 6.84
N VAL A 159 29.66 8.93 7.12
CA VAL A 159 30.11 10.32 7.23
C VAL A 159 30.91 10.54 8.52
N GLU A 160 30.47 9.99 9.65
CA GLU A 160 31.19 10.08 10.93
C GLU A 160 32.60 9.49 10.83
N VAL A 161 32.73 8.29 10.24
CA VAL A 161 34.03 7.66 10.01
C VAL A 161 34.94 8.54 9.13
N ARG A 162 34.40 9.14 8.07
CA ARG A 162 35.14 10.06 7.20
C ARG A 162 35.59 11.33 7.92
N ILE A 163 34.76 11.87 8.81
CA ILE A 163 35.11 13.03 9.63
C ILE A 163 36.27 12.70 10.57
N ASP A 164 36.26 11.52 11.19
CA ASP A 164 37.33 11.14 12.10
C ASP A 164 38.66 10.85 11.38
N VAL A 165 38.61 10.31 10.15
CA VAL A 165 39.78 10.22 9.27
C VAL A 165 40.32 11.62 8.95
N LEU A 166 39.44 12.56 8.55
CA LEU A 166 39.86 13.94 8.28
C LEU A 166 40.44 14.62 9.51
N LYS A 167 39.88 14.42 10.71
CA LYS A 167 40.47 14.95 11.95
C LYS A 167 41.87 14.39 12.20
N ALA A 168 42.08 13.09 11.96
CA ALA A 168 43.39 12.47 12.10
C ALA A 168 44.39 13.03 11.08
N ASP A 169 43.98 13.23 9.83
CA ASP A 169 44.81 13.84 8.79
C ASP A 169 45.15 15.29 9.11
N VAL A 170 44.18 16.08 9.60
CA VAL A 170 44.40 17.47 10.04
C VAL A 170 45.38 17.51 11.21
N GLN A 171 45.21 16.63 12.20
CA GLN A 171 46.13 16.55 13.33
C GLN A 171 47.54 16.18 12.88
N HIS A 172 47.66 15.22 11.95
CA HIS A 172 48.94 14.81 11.40
C HIS A 172 49.62 15.93 10.59
N LEU A 173 48.86 16.72 9.82
CA LEU A 173 49.37 17.85 9.06
C LEU A 173 49.80 19.02 9.95
N ILE A 174 49.09 19.25 11.06
CA ILE A 174 49.51 20.18 12.11
C ILE A 174 50.84 19.73 12.73
N ASP A 175 50.96 18.45 13.07
CA ASP A 175 52.18 17.87 13.64
C ASP A 175 53.38 17.93 12.67
N GLN A 176 53.11 17.96 11.36
CA GLN A 176 54.11 18.10 10.29
C GLN A 176 54.44 19.55 9.91
N GLY A 177 53.74 20.54 10.47
CA GLY A 177 53.98 21.97 10.20
C GLY A 177 53.45 22.49 8.85
N ASN A 178 52.51 21.78 8.23
CA ASN A 178 51.90 22.23 6.96
C ASN A 178 50.83 23.32 7.22
N PRO A 179 50.78 24.39 6.41
CA PRO A 179 49.88 25.52 6.64
C PRO A 179 48.40 25.15 6.41
N LEU A 180 47.55 25.63 7.32
CA LEU A 180 46.10 25.39 7.42
C LEU A 180 45.32 25.65 6.11
N ASP A 181 45.83 26.53 5.25
CA ASP A 181 45.21 26.89 3.96
C ASP A 181 45.12 25.71 2.98
N SER A 182 46.07 24.78 3.00
CA SER A 182 46.04 23.60 2.13
C SER A 182 44.97 22.58 2.57
N ILE A 183 44.65 22.56 3.86
CA ILE A 183 43.61 21.70 4.46
C ILE A 183 42.23 22.28 4.14
N MET A 184 42.08 23.60 4.29
CA MET A 184 40.88 24.34 3.91
C MET A 184 40.46 24.05 2.46
N GLN A 185 41.42 23.99 1.53
CA GLN A 185 41.17 23.71 0.12
C GLN A 185 40.63 22.28 -0.12
N GLN A 186 41.15 21.28 0.60
CA GLN A 186 40.65 19.89 0.53
C GLN A 186 39.24 19.74 1.13
N ILE A 187 38.93 20.50 2.19
CA ILE A 187 37.59 20.54 2.78
C ILE A 187 36.57 21.13 1.79
N ASP A 188 36.96 22.15 1.03
CA ASP A 188 36.08 22.79 0.03
C ASP A 188 35.80 21.86 -1.17
N GLU A 189 36.77 21.06 -1.62
CA GLU A 189 36.57 20.03 -2.65
C GLU A 189 35.60 18.93 -2.19
N LEU A 190 35.72 18.49 -0.92
CA LEU A 190 34.80 17.52 -0.32
C LEU A 190 33.37 18.05 -0.24
N LYS A 191 33.18 19.33 0.14
CA LYS A 191 31.86 19.97 0.16
C LYS A 191 31.20 20.01 -1.22
N GLN A 192 31.98 20.25 -2.29
CA GLN A 192 31.45 20.24 -3.65
C GLN A 192 31.04 18.84 -4.11
N SER A 193 31.81 17.80 -3.74
CA SER A 193 31.50 16.42 -4.13
C SER A 193 30.20 15.85 -3.53
N VAL A 194 29.76 16.40 -2.38
CA VAL A 194 28.53 15.99 -1.67
C VAL A 194 27.30 16.80 -2.15
N ALA A 195 27.51 17.94 -2.79
CA ALA A 195 26.44 18.78 -3.33
C ALA A 195 25.98 18.38 -4.75
N SER A 196 26.74 17.49 -5.40
CA SER A 196 26.48 16.85 -6.70
C SER A 196 25.96 15.42 -6.55
#